data_AF-A0A9P1C3S6-F1
#
_entry.id   AF-A0A9P1C3S6-F1
#
_cell.length_a   1.000
_cell.length_b   1.000
_cell.length_c   1.000
_cell.angle_alpha   90.00
_cell.angle_beta   90.00
_cell.angle_gamma   90.00
#
_symmetry.space_group_name_H-M   'P 1'
#
loop_
_entity.id
_entity.type
_entity.pdbx_description
1 polymer ?
#
loop_
_entity_poly.entity_id
_entity_poly.type
_entity_poly.pdbx_seq_one_letter_code
_entity_poly.pdbx_strand_id
1 'polypeptide(L)'
;MLELIDVDVSRIGALGPIFESAKHSDFSYQALRRQGDARFLWIWNLVLPPYQAVLTAALDPAAAWLQNDMCPQGLVWRRFLAADSEERKAKLKVIFSVEVGPWVLKKVAIKKPTLIGKKLSMASYYVPEDYIEITMDVTNGGKGGGYEEMVTGMVLRHVKSLECSVCCLLEATEQDELPECALFAAHFSHVDFGKMRMMTAM
;
A
#
# COMPACT_ATOMS: atom_id res chain seq x y z
N MET A 1 5.82 -12.38 -8.00
CA MET A 1 5.85 -11.10 -7.25
C MET A 1 4.58 -10.36 -7.61
N LEU A 2 4.06 -9.46 -6.76
CA LEU A 2 2.91 -8.65 -7.19
C LEU A 2 3.42 -7.58 -8.16
N GLU A 3 2.72 -7.41 -9.28
CA GLU A 3 3.02 -6.38 -10.29
C GLU A 3 2.18 -5.15 -10.00
N LEU A 4 2.80 -3.99 -9.76
CA LEU A 4 2.05 -2.74 -9.66
C LEU A 4 1.48 -2.40 -11.05
N ILE A 5 0.16 -2.38 -11.18
CA ILE A 5 -0.52 -2.20 -12.46
C ILE A 5 -1.19 -0.84 -12.60
N ASP A 6 -1.58 -0.23 -11.47
CA ASP A 6 -2.21 1.09 -11.49
C ASP A 6 -1.97 1.87 -10.19
N VAL A 7 -2.03 3.20 -10.29
CA VAL A 7 -2.00 4.12 -9.15
C VAL A 7 -3.00 5.23 -9.41
N ASP A 8 -4.11 5.15 -8.69
CA ASP A 8 -5.16 6.15 -8.70
C ASP A 8 -4.90 7.20 -7.63
N VAL A 9 -5.06 8.49 -7.96
CA VAL A 9 -4.97 9.57 -6.97
C VAL A 9 -6.18 10.46 -7.06
N SER A 10 -6.82 10.72 -5.92
CA SER A 10 -7.97 11.60 -5.80
C SER A 10 -7.75 12.66 -4.71
N ARG A 11 -8.56 13.72 -4.72
CA ARG A 11 -8.70 14.57 -3.53
C ARG A 11 -9.73 13.95 -2.61
N ILE A 12 -9.46 14.03 -1.32
CA ILE A 12 -10.43 13.68 -0.29
C ILE A 12 -11.59 14.69 -0.37
N GLY A 13 -12.80 14.17 -0.56
CA GLY A 13 -14.02 14.96 -0.66
C GLY A 13 -14.55 15.41 0.71
N ALA A 14 -15.67 16.13 0.71
CA ALA A 14 -16.33 16.59 1.93
C ALA A 14 -16.84 15.45 2.82
N LEU A 15 -17.11 14.28 2.23
CA LEU A 15 -17.54 13.07 2.94
C LEU A 15 -16.38 12.26 3.54
N GLY A 16 -15.13 12.72 3.35
CA GLY A 16 -13.93 12.01 3.79
C GLY A 16 -13.33 11.10 2.73
N PRO A 17 -12.32 10.28 3.10
CA PRO A 17 -11.65 9.37 2.18
C PRO A 17 -12.56 8.20 1.78
N ILE A 18 -12.31 7.64 0.60
CA ILE A 18 -13.07 6.48 0.11
C ILE A 18 -12.46 5.20 0.66
N PHE A 19 -13.22 4.44 1.43
CA PHE A 19 -12.83 3.09 1.86
C PHE A 19 -13.43 2.05 0.92
N GLU A 20 -12.86 0.84 0.88
CA GLU A 20 -13.30 -0.23 0.00
C GLU A 20 -13.35 0.27 -1.46
N SER A 21 -12.27 0.91 -1.89
CA SER A 21 -12.05 1.51 -3.20
C SER A 21 -12.44 0.58 -4.36
N ALA A 22 -12.29 -0.74 -4.18
CA ALA A 22 -12.76 -1.75 -5.13
C ALA A 22 -14.26 -1.65 -5.48
N LYS A 23 -15.10 -1.13 -4.58
CA LYS A 23 -16.54 -0.96 -4.82
C LYS A 23 -16.89 0.32 -5.60
N HIS A 24 -15.94 1.24 -5.74
CA HIS A 24 -16.20 2.54 -6.34
C HIS A 24 -15.77 2.56 -7.82
N SER A 25 -16.65 3.04 -8.70
CA SER A 25 -16.56 2.88 -10.16
C SER A 25 -15.32 3.48 -10.82
N ASP A 26 -14.74 4.48 -10.15
CA ASP A 26 -13.67 5.32 -10.69
C ASP A 26 -12.28 4.73 -10.42
N PHE A 27 -12.13 3.83 -9.44
CA PHE A 27 -10.85 3.21 -9.14
C PHE A 27 -10.55 2.02 -10.06
N SER A 28 -9.26 1.79 -10.25
CA SER A 28 -8.66 0.81 -11.16
C SER A 28 -9.25 -0.59 -11.03
N TYR A 29 -9.60 -1.07 -9.83
CA TYR A 29 -10.26 -2.38 -9.66
C TYR A 29 -11.45 -2.55 -10.62
N GLN A 30 -12.37 -1.58 -10.67
CA GLN A 30 -13.57 -1.67 -11.50
C GLN A 30 -13.23 -1.66 -12.99
N ALA A 31 -12.24 -0.87 -13.40
CA ALA A 31 -11.77 -0.85 -14.78
C ALA A 31 -11.12 -2.18 -15.19
N LEU A 32 -10.26 -2.74 -14.33
CA LEU A 32 -9.57 -4.01 -14.55
C LEU A 32 -10.55 -5.18 -14.67
N ARG A 33 -11.53 -5.26 -13.77
CA ARG A 33 -12.58 -6.30 -13.84
C ARG A 33 -13.42 -6.18 -15.12
N ARG A 34 -13.76 -4.97 -15.57
CA ARG A 34 -14.46 -4.75 -16.87
C ARG A 34 -13.62 -5.17 -18.08
N GLN A 35 -12.30 -5.08 -17.99
CA GLN A 35 -11.37 -5.54 -19.03
C GLN A 35 -11.11 -7.05 -18.97
N GLY A 36 -11.70 -7.76 -18.00
CA GLY A 36 -11.56 -9.21 -17.86
C GLY A 36 -10.33 -9.67 -17.09
N ASP A 37 -9.59 -8.76 -16.42
CA ASP A 37 -8.53 -9.19 -15.51
C ASP A 37 -9.17 -9.93 -14.32
N ALA A 38 -8.80 -11.19 -14.13
CA ALA A 38 -9.28 -12.07 -13.07
C ALA A 38 -8.21 -12.41 -12.03
N ARG A 39 -7.04 -11.76 -12.08
CA ARG A 39 -5.96 -11.98 -11.11
C ARG A 39 -6.37 -11.48 -9.73
N PHE A 40 -5.82 -12.10 -8.69
CA PHE A 40 -5.93 -11.58 -7.33
C PHE A 40 -5.29 -10.20 -7.23
N LEU A 41 -5.98 -9.23 -6.64
CA LEU A 41 -5.49 -7.86 -6.49
C LEU A 41 -5.12 -7.53 -5.04
N TRP A 42 -3.91 -7.01 -4.87
CA TRP A 42 -3.49 -6.32 -3.66
C TRP A 42 -3.72 -4.82 -3.85
N ILE A 43 -4.60 -4.26 -3.04
CA ILE A 43 -4.96 -2.84 -3.10
C ILE A 43 -4.41 -2.15 -1.86
N TRP A 44 -3.53 -1.18 -2.06
CA TRP A 44 -3.02 -0.34 -0.99
C TRP A 44 -3.67 1.04 -1.05
N ASN A 45 -4.57 1.30 -0.12
CA ASN A 45 -5.34 2.53 -0.07
C ASN A 45 -4.73 3.48 0.98
N LEU A 46 -4.01 4.49 0.53
CA LEU A 46 -3.28 5.46 1.36
C LEU A 46 -4.08 6.76 1.49
N VAL A 47 -4.57 7.05 2.69
CA VAL A 47 -5.19 8.34 3.00
C VAL A 47 -4.09 9.32 3.37
N LEU A 48 -3.86 10.36 2.54
CA LEU A 48 -2.75 11.32 2.62
C LEU A 48 -3.27 12.77 2.41
N PRO A 49 -4.02 13.36 3.36
CA PRO A 49 -4.74 14.61 3.17
C PRO A 49 -3.89 15.76 2.60
N PRO A 50 -4.40 16.52 1.61
CA PRO A 50 -5.78 16.50 1.10
C PRO A 50 -6.03 15.44 0.00
N TYR A 51 -5.10 14.50 -0.21
CA TYR A 51 -5.18 13.49 -1.26
C TYR A 51 -5.43 12.09 -0.69
N GLN A 52 -5.79 11.18 -1.59
CA GLN A 52 -5.84 9.75 -1.36
C GLN A 52 -5.18 9.07 -2.55
N ALA A 53 -4.33 8.08 -2.30
CA ALA A 53 -3.67 7.30 -3.34
C ALA A 53 -4.03 5.82 -3.19
N VAL A 54 -4.53 5.20 -4.25
CA VAL A 54 -4.87 3.78 -4.30
C VAL A 54 -3.92 3.10 -5.28
N LEU A 55 -3.00 2.29 -4.74
CA LEU A 55 -2.06 1.50 -5.53
C LEU A 55 -2.67 0.11 -5.73
N THR A 56 -2.85 -0.30 -6.97
CA THR A 56 -3.36 -1.63 -7.31
C THR A 56 -2.23 -2.47 -7.87
N ALA A 57 -1.92 -3.59 -7.22
CA ALA A 57 -0.95 -4.56 -7.68
C ALA A 57 -1.61 -5.92 -7.92
N ALA A 58 -1.29 -6.59 -9.03
CA ALA A 58 -1.85 -7.88 -9.39
C ALA A 58 -0.88 -9.02 -9.09
N LEU A 59 -1.44 -10.15 -8.62
CA LEU A 59 -0.70 -11.38 -8.47
C LEU A 59 -0.42 -12.01 -9.82
N ASP A 60 0.87 -12.07 -10.19
CA ASP A 60 1.32 -12.89 -11.29
C ASP A 60 0.98 -14.37 -10.99
N PRO A 61 0.07 -15.01 -11.75
CA PRO A 61 -0.30 -16.40 -11.52
C PRO A 61 0.88 -17.36 -11.77
N ALA A 62 1.89 -16.93 -12.52
CA ALA A 62 3.10 -17.70 -12.76
C ALA A 62 4.18 -17.50 -11.67
N ALA A 63 3.90 -16.72 -10.62
CA ALA A 63 4.84 -16.50 -9.54
C ALA A 63 5.30 -17.84 -8.92
N ALA A 64 6.60 -18.12 -9.00
CA ALA A 64 7.17 -19.40 -8.56
C ALA A 64 6.84 -19.76 -7.10
N TRP A 65 6.70 -18.75 -6.23
CA TRP A 65 6.34 -18.94 -4.83
C TRP A 65 4.87 -19.33 -4.61
N LEU A 66 3.98 -19.05 -5.57
CA LEU A 66 2.59 -19.48 -5.54
C LEU A 66 2.47 -20.97 -5.92
N GLN A 67 3.34 -21.43 -6.81
CA GLN A 67 3.37 -22.82 -7.31
C GLN A 67 4.00 -23.82 -6.31
N ASN A 68 4.64 -23.31 -5.25
CA ASN A 68 5.26 -24.14 -4.22
C ASN A 68 4.66 -23.84 -2.84
N ASP A 69 3.77 -24.73 -2.40
CA ASP A 69 3.07 -24.61 -1.13
C ASP A 69 3.95 -24.68 0.12
N MET A 70 5.22 -25.06 -0.04
CA MET A 70 6.17 -25.16 1.06
C MET A 70 7.26 -24.08 1.02
N CYS A 71 7.24 -23.18 0.04
CA CYS A 71 8.23 -22.11 0.01
C CYS A 71 7.88 -21.02 1.05
N PRO A 72 8.88 -20.36 1.67
CA PRO A 72 8.67 -19.38 2.73
C PRO A 72 7.68 -18.26 2.36
N GLN A 73 7.86 -17.66 1.18
CA GLN A 73 7.01 -16.57 0.71
C GLN A 73 5.54 -17.00 0.51
N GLY A 74 5.30 -18.22 0.00
CA GLY A 74 3.96 -18.77 -0.15
C GLY A 74 3.28 -19.03 1.19
N LEU A 75 4.04 -19.54 2.17
CA LEU A 75 3.54 -19.78 3.54
C LEU A 75 3.12 -18.48 4.22
N VAL A 76 3.99 -17.45 4.21
CA VAL A 76 3.70 -16.12 4.76
C VAL A 76 2.45 -15.54 4.11
N TRP A 77 2.37 -15.60 2.78
CA TRP A 77 1.23 -15.07 2.02
C TRP A 77 -0.10 -15.73 2.42
N ARG A 78 -0.16 -17.06 2.40
CA ARG A 78 -1.39 -17.79 2.75
C ARG A 78 -1.81 -17.54 4.20
N ARG A 79 -0.86 -17.56 5.14
CA ARG A 79 -1.13 -17.28 6.56
C ARG A 79 -1.61 -15.85 6.76
N PHE A 80 -1.05 -14.87 6.05
CA PHE A 80 -1.51 -13.48 6.10
C PHE A 80 -2.94 -13.30 5.57
N LEU A 81 -3.30 -13.95 4.46
CA LEU A 81 -4.67 -13.89 3.93
C LEU A 81 -5.68 -14.56 4.87
N ALA A 82 -5.30 -15.67 5.51
CA ALA A 82 -6.14 -16.39 6.47
C ALA A 82 -6.27 -15.68 7.84
N ALA A 83 -5.31 -14.81 8.17
CA ALA A 83 -5.26 -14.08 9.43
C ALA A 83 -6.41 -13.06 9.58
N ASP A 84 -6.73 -12.70 10.82
CA ASP A 84 -7.69 -11.63 11.11
C ASP A 84 -7.09 -10.22 10.89
N SER A 85 -7.90 -9.18 11.10
CA SER A 85 -7.44 -7.81 10.88
C SER A 85 -6.32 -7.36 11.83
N GLU A 86 -6.27 -7.83 13.07
CA GLU A 86 -5.23 -7.44 14.04
C GLU A 86 -3.93 -8.19 13.78
N GLU A 87 -4.02 -9.46 13.42
CA GLU A 87 -2.88 -10.26 12.98
C GLU A 87 -2.25 -9.70 11.70
N ARG A 88 -3.06 -9.28 10.71
CA ARG A 88 -2.56 -8.61 9.50
C ARG A 88 -1.83 -7.31 9.82
N LYS A 89 -2.35 -6.49 10.76
CA LYS A 89 -1.65 -5.28 11.26
C LYS A 89 -0.28 -5.61 11.82
N ALA A 90 -0.16 -6.76 12.48
CA ALA A 90 1.08 -7.22 13.07
C ALA A 90 2.09 -7.78 12.08
N LYS A 91 1.70 -8.02 10.82
CA LYS A 91 2.58 -8.55 9.77
C LYS A 91 2.97 -7.54 8.70
N LEU A 92 2.22 -6.47 8.47
CA LEU A 92 2.53 -5.54 7.37
C LEU A 92 3.81 -4.73 7.65
N LYS A 93 4.82 -4.91 6.80
CA LYS A 93 6.09 -4.16 6.83
C LYS A 93 6.22 -3.21 5.64
N VAL A 94 6.86 -2.09 5.89
CA VAL A 94 7.21 -1.10 4.87
C VAL A 94 8.67 -0.73 4.96
N ILE A 95 9.29 -0.59 3.79
CA ILE A 95 10.50 0.21 3.58
C ILE A 95 10.09 1.44 2.78
N PHE A 96 10.56 2.61 3.21
CA PHE A 96 10.32 3.87 2.50
C PHE A 96 11.65 4.58 2.32
N SER A 97 12.07 4.81 1.09
CA SER A 97 13.30 5.49 0.74
C SER A 97 13.03 6.82 0.04
N VAL A 98 13.97 7.75 0.20
CA VAL A 98 13.98 9.04 -0.49
C VAL A 98 15.33 9.17 -1.18
N GLU A 99 15.31 9.04 -2.50
CA GLU A 99 16.47 9.07 -3.38
C GLU A 99 16.84 10.53 -3.67
N VAL A 100 15.86 11.32 -4.14
CA VAL A 100 16.01 12.74 -4.46
C VAL A 100 15.01 13.56 -3.64
N GLY A 101 15.48 14.63 -3.00
CA GLY A 101 14.63 15.53 -2.22
C GLY A 101 15.40 16.27 -1.13
N PRO A 102 14.74 17.22 -0.43
CA PRO A 102 15.32 17.93 0.70
C PRO A 102 15.95 16.99 1.73
N TRP A 103 17.09 17.40 2.31
CA TRP A 103 17.82 16.61 3.31
C TRP A 103 16.94 16.17 4.49
N VAL A 104 15.95 16.99 4.85
CA VAL A 104 15.00 16.70 5.93
C VAL A 104 14.08 15.52 5.59
N LEU A 105 13.71 15.32 4.32
CA LEU A 105 12.94 14.15 3.87
C LEU A 105 13.79 12.87 3.86
N LYS A 106 15.11 12.98 3.70
CA LYS A 106 16.02 11.82 3.83
C LYS A 106 16.11 11.29 5.26
N LYS A 107 15.75 12.12 6.26
CA LYS A 107 15.72 11.71 7.68
C LYS A 107 14.47 10.92 8.09
N VAL A 108 13.37 11.11 7.37
CA VAL A 108 12.10 10.43 7.65
C VAL A 108 11.96 9.10 6.90
N ALA A 109 12.94 8.80 6.03
CA ALA A 109 13.03 7.53 5.32
C ALA A 109 13.09 6.34 6.29
N ILE A 110 12.31 5.31 5.99
CA ILE A 110 12.25 4.04 6.71
C ILE A 110 13.23 3.07 6.02
N LYS A 111 14.51 3.13 6.42
CA LYS A 111 15.59 2.35 5.79
C LYS A 111 15.62 0.87 6.15
N LYS A 112 14.91 0.47 7.20
CA LYS A 112 14.80 -0.92 7.64
C LYS A 112 13.32 -1.33 7.56
N PRO A 113 13.00 -2.56 7.12
CA PRO A 113 11.64 -3.06 7.14
C PRO A 113 11.01 -2.81 8.51
N THR A 114 9.91 -2.05 8.52
CA THR A 114 9.27 -1.58 9.75
C THR A 114 7.81 -1.98 9.73
N LEU A 115 7.34 -2.60 10.81
CA LEU A 115 5.91 -2.87 11.01
C LEU A 115 5.13 -1.56 11.03
N ILE A 116 4.39 -1.30 9.95
CA ILE A 116 3.65 -0.06 9.77
C ILE A 116 2.21 -0.18 10.28
N GLY A 117 1.63 -1.38 10.20
CA GLY A 117 0.22 -1.60 10.56
C GLY A 117 -0.10 -1.35 12.03
N LYS A 118 0.90 -1.41 12.92
CA LYS A 118 0.78 -1.02 14.34
C LYS A 118 1.06 0.46 14.61
N LYS A 119 1.65 1.17 13.65
CA LYS A 119 2.01 2.59 13.77
C LYS A 119 0.95 3.50 13.18
N LEU A 120 0.19 3.04 12.21
CA LEU A 120 -0.88 3.79 11.56
C LEU A 120 -2.25 3.18 11.91
N SER A 121 -3.33 3.95 11.76
CA SER A 121 -4.64 3.30 11.63
C SER A 121 -4.62 2.52 10.33
N MET A 122 -4.97 1.25 10.45
CA MET A 122 -4.97 0.33 9.35
C MET A 122 -6.26 -0.49 9.40
N ALA A 123 -6.93 -0.60 8.27
CA ALA A 123 -8.04 -1.52 8.08
C ALA A 123 -7.70 -2.49 6.96
N SER A 124 -8.25 -3.70 7.03
CA SER A 124 -8.14 -4.67 5.94
C SER A 124 -9.51 -5.19 5.56
N TYR A 125 -9.78 -5.25 4.25
CA TYR A 125 -10.97 -5.87 3.69
C TYR A 125 -10.55 -6.93 2.69
N TYR A 126 -10.88 -8.18 2.97
CA TYR A 126 -10.44 -9.33 2.17
C TYR A 126 -11.64 -10.02 1.53
N VAL A 127 -11.60 -10.14 0.21
CA VAL A 127 -12.50 -10.96 -0.59
C VAL A 127 -11.69 -12.14 -1.12
N PRO A 128 -11.98 -13.38 -0.66
CA PRO A 128 -11.23 -14.56 -1.06
C PRO A 128 -11.10 -14.69 -2.59
N GLU A 129 -9.90 -15.04 -3.04
CA GLU A 129 -9.54 -15.24 -4.45
C GLU A 129 -9.69 -14.01 -5.37
N ASP A 130 -10.23 -12.89 -4.89
CA ASP A 130 -10.47 -11.68 -5.67
C ASP A 130 -9.51 -10.55 -5.29
N TYR A 131 -9.60 -10.01 -4.07
CA TYR A 131 -8.71 -8.93 -3.64
C TYR A 131 -8.57 -8.83 -2.12
N ILE A 132 -7.49 -8.18 -1.70
CA ILE A 132 -7.38 -7.59 -0.36
C ILE A 132 -7.10 -6.10 -0.49
N GLU A 133 -7.91 -5.29 0.18
CA GLU A 133 -7.64 -3.88 0.38
C GLU A 133 -7.05 -3.67 1.78
N ILE A 134 -5.88 -3.04 1.83
CA ILE A 134 -5.27 -2.54 3.05
C ILE A 134 -5.38 -1.02 3.01
N THR A 135 -6.25 -0.46 3.84
CA THR A 135 -6.35 0.99 4.01
C THR A 135 -5.41 1.43 5.12
N MET A 136 -4.56 2.42 4.84
CA MET A 136 -3.69 3.05 5.82
C MET A 136 -4.02 4.54 5.89
N ASP A 137 -4.44 4.98 7.07
CA ASP A 137 -4.60 6.39 7.37
C ASP A 137 -3.33 6.90 8.07
N VAL A 138 -2.57 7.73 7.36
CA VAL A 138 -1.32 8.32 7.85
C VAL A 138 -1.54 9.48 8.82
N THR A 139 -2.77 9.98 8.91
CA THR A 139 -3.16 11.12 9.76
C THR A 139 -3.79 10.68 11.06
N ASN A 140 -4.53 9.58 11.03
CA ASN A 140 -5.04 8.92 12.22
C ASN A 140 -4.18 7.69 12.47
N GLY A 141 -3.12 7.82 13.27
CA GLY A 141 -2.17 6.74 13.50
C GLY A 141 -1.13 7.10 14.55
N GLY A 142 -0.72 6.11 15.35
CA GLY A 142 0.39 6.24 16.29
C GLY A 142 -0.02 6.72 17.67
N LYS A 143 0.96 6.87 18.58
CA LYS A 143 0.77 7.29 19.98
C LYS A 143 0.39 8.79 20.12
N GLY A 144 -0.48 9.31 19.26
CA GLY A 144 -1.04 10.67 19.36
C GLY A 144 -0.05 11.82 19.15
N GLY A 145 0.98 11.63 18.31
CA GLY A 145 2.10 12.58 18.20
C GLY A 145 2.19 13.43 16.92
N GLY A 146 1.33 13.22 15.92
CA GLY A 146 1.32 14.00 14.67
C GLY A 146 2.57 13.84 13.79
N TYR A 147 3.47 12.89 14.11
CA TYR A 147 4.71 12.69 13.36
C TYR A 147 4.43 12.22 11.94
N GLU A 148 3.53 11.28 11.77
CA GLU A 148 3.16 10.68 10.49
C GLU A 148 2.43 11.69 9.58
N GLU A 149 1.59 12.54 10.18
CA GLU A 149 0.98 13.68 9.49
C GLU A 149 2.03 14.70 9.06
N MET A 150 3.00 15.04 9.93
CA MET A 150 4.11 15.93 9.58
C MET A 150 4.95 15.37 8.43
N VAL A 151 5.33 14.09 8.48
CA VAL A 151 6.07 13.41 7.41
C VAL A 151 5.28 13.46 6.10
N THR A 152 3.99 13.16 6.14
CA THR A 152 3.10 13.22 4.99
C THR A 152 3.05 14.63 4.41
N GLY A 153 2.82 15.65 5.23
CA GLY A 153 2.78 17.04 4.79
C GLY A 153 4.10 17.50 4.15
N MET A 154 5.24 17.01 4.65
CA MET A 154 6.54 17.29 4.05
C MET A 154 6.70 16.61 2.68
N VAL A 155 6.29 15.34 2.55
CA VAL A 155 6.32 14.59 1.28
C VAL A 155 5.44 15.30 0.26
N LEU A 156 4.19 15.60 0.60
CA LEU A 156 3.22 16.26 -0.29
C LEU A 156 3.70 17.64 -0.75
N ARG A 157 4.38 18.41 0.10
CA ARG A 157 4.93 19.73 -0.26
C ARG A 157 6.02 19.62 -1.33
N HIS A 158 6.78 18.53 -1.34
CA HIS A 158 7.93 18.35 -2.23
C HIS A 158 7.70 17.29 -3.31
N VAL A 159 6.50 16.72 -3.41
CA VAL A 159 6.22 15.55 -4.27
C VAL A 159 6.63 15.75 -5.74
N LYS A 160 6.56 16.99 -6.24
CA LYS A 160 6.96 17.35 -7.62
C LYS A 160 8.47 17.34 -7.88
N SER A 161 9.28 17.40 -6.83
CA SER A 161 10.75 17.39 -6.88
C SER A 161 11.35 16.27 -6.03
N LEU A 162 10.51 15.28 -5.67
CA LEU A 162 10.86 14.12 -4.87
C LEU A 162 11.03 12.91 -5.79
N GLU A 163 12.05 12.12 -5.51
CA GLU A 163 12.09 10.71 -5.89
C GLU A 163 12.07 9.90 -4.61
N CYS A 164 11.05 9.03 -4.48
CA CYS A 164 10.88 8.16 -3.33
C CYS A 164 10.46 6.76 -3.78
N SER A 165 10.78 5.75 -2.99
CA SER A 165 10.31 4.39 -3.21
C SER A 165 9.64 3.85 -1.96
N VAL A 166 8.59 3.04 -2.16
CA VAL A 166 7.96 2.27 -1.10
C VAL A 166 8.01 0.80 -1.47
N CYS A 167 8.38 -0.06 -0.51
CA CYS A 167 8.39 -1.50 -0.67
C CYS A 167 7.53 -2.12 0.44
N CYS A 168 6.59 -2.97 0.03
CA CYS A 168 5.70 -3.70 0.91
C CYS A 168 6.26 -5.10 1.15
N LEU A 169 6.28 -5.52 2.41
CA LEU A 169 6.71 -6.85 2.84
C LEU A 169 5.76 -7.37 3.92
N LEU A 170 5.83 -8.67 4.20
CA LEU A 170 5.12 -9.30 5.30
C LEU A 170 6.15 -9.87 6.29
N GLU A 171 5.92 -9.64 7.59
CA GLU A 171 6.69 -10.23 8.67
C GLU A 171 6.50 -11.74 8.69
N ALA A 172 7.62 -12.46 8.66
CA ALA A 172 7.71 -13.86 8.97
C ALA A 172 7.70 -14.02 10.50
N THR A 173 6.67 -14.68 11.02
CA THR A 173 6.53 -14.95 12.46
C THR A 173 6.99 -16.36 12.82
N GLU A 174 7.15 -17.24 11.83
CA GLU A 174 7.55 -18.63 12.00
C GLU A 174 8.87 -18.95 11.28
N GLN A 175 9.57 -20.01 11.70
CA GLN A 175 10.86 -20.37 11.11
C GLN A 175 10.75 -20.82 9.64
N ASP A 176 9.63 -21.43 9.26
CA ASP A 176 9.33 -21.88 7.90
C ASP A 176 8.91 -20.73 6.96
N GLU A 177 8.63 -19.56 7.53
CA GLU A 177 8.28 -18.33 6.81
C GLU A 177 9.54 -17.53 6.39
N LEU A 178 10.73 -17.92 6.84
CA LEU A 178 11.99 -17.22 6.54
C LEU A 178 12.71 -17.79 5.30
N PRO A 179 13.38 -16.92 4.50
CA PRO A 179 13.46 -15.47 4.65
C PRO A 179 12.23 -14.73 4.09
N GLU A 180 11.92 -13.57 4.67
CA GLU A 180 10.92 -12.65 4.13
C GLU A 180 11.35 -12.11 2.77
N CYS A 181 10.40 -11.98 1.83
CA CYS A 181 10.63 -11.33 0.55
C CYS A 181 9.70 -10.13 0.34
N ALA A 182 10.10 -9.24 -0.55
CA ALA A 182 9.26 -8.14 -1.00
C ALA A 182 8.02 -8.67 -1.73
N LEU A 183 6.86 -8.12 -1.39
CA LEU A 183 5.61 -8.39 -2.09
C LEU A 183 5.51 -7.59 -3.39
N PHE A 184 5.72 -6.27 -3.29
CA PHE A 184 5.89 -5.35 -4.40
C PHE A 184 6.65 -4.11 -3.93
N ALA A 185 7.13 -3.33 -4.90
CA ALA A 185 7.65 -2.00 -4.67
C ALA A 185 7.08 -1.03 -5.70
N ALA A 186 6.96 0.23 -5.32
CA ALA A 186 6.59 1.33 -6.18
C ALA A 186 7.66 2.43 -6.07
N HIS A 187 8.05 2.99 -7.20
CA HIS A 187 8.94 4.15 -7.28
C HIS A 187 8.15 5.33 -7.83
N PHE A 188 8.23 6.46 -7.14
CA PHE A 188 7.59 7.71 -7.51
C PHE A 188 8.67 8.73 -7.84
N SER A 189 8.60 9.31 -9.02
CA SER A 189 9.54 10.34 -9.48
C SER A 189 8.77 11.57 -9.96
N HIS A 190 9.04 12.71 -9.34
CA HIS A 190 8.52 14.03 -9.73
C HIS A 190 6.99 14.08 -9.92
N VAL A 191 6.26 13.41 -9.04
CA VAL A 191 4.81 13.23 -9.14
C VAL A 191 4.08 14.57 -8.95
N ASP A 192 3.12 14.86 -9.84
CA ASP A 192 2.26 16.05 -9.75
C ASP A 192 0.78 15.66 -9.56
N PHE A 193 0.36 15.57 -8.31
CA PHE A 193 -1.05 15.30 -7.96
C PHE A 193 -2.04 16.33 -8.49
N GLY A 194 -1.60 17.55 -8.84
CA GLY A 194 -2.47 18.56 -9.44
C GLY A 194 -2.78 18.31 -10.92
N LYS A 195 -2.01 17.43 -11.59
CA LYS A 195 -2.20 17.05 -13.00
C LYS A 195 -2.78 15.65 -13.17
N MET A 196 -2.91 14.90 -12.08
CA MET A 196 -3.52 13.57 -12.12
C MET A 196 -5.03 13.68 -12.33
N ARG A 197 -5.61 12.64 -12.94
CA ARG A 197 -7.04 12.58 -13.19
C ARG A 197 -7.77 12.63 -11.86
N MET A 198 -8.41 13.76 -11.61
CA MET A 198 -9.20 14.00 -10.42
C MET A 198 -10.44 13.11 -10.43
N MET A 199 -10.44 12.04 -9.64
CA MET A 199 -11.68 11.34 -9.30
C MET A 199 -12.44 12.19 -8.30
N THR A 200 -13.73 12.42 -8.56
CA THR A 200 -14.60 13.13 -7.64
C THR A 200 -15.41 12.07 -6.91
N ALA A 201 -15.23 11.95 -5.60
CA ALA A 201 -16.15 11.18 -4.77
C ALA A 201 -17.51 11.88 -4.86
N MET A 202 -18.46 11.31 -5.62
CA MET A 202 -19.87 11.73 -5.59
C MET A 202 -20.61 10.99 -4.48
#